data_AF-A0A0F9MA48-F1
#
_entry.id   AF-A0A0F9MA48-F1
#
_cell.length_a   1.000
_cell.length_b   1.000
_cell.length_c   1.000
_cell.angle_alpha   90.00
_cell.angle_beta   90.00
_cell.angle_gamma   90.00
#
_symmetry.space_group_name_H-M   'P 1'
#
loop_
_entity.id
_entity.type
_entity.pdbx_description
1 polymer ?
#
loop_
_entity_poly.entity_id
_entity_poly.type
_entity_poly.pdbx_seq_one_letter_code
_entity_poly.pdbx_strand_id
1 'polypeptide(L)'
;IIHFPSIEIGKALGITVESPFLDETVVEFAKKIPVKQKVGIKDGKKYGKFILRQIYEDKIPKAIVWREKSPLQDGAGTVGLTELFSSVINDSIYQEKKKTILESDEVQIRSKESLHYYEIYRKYFDEPSKLPSSDNKCPYCQFSVGFDSRFCKMCGAFPI
;
A
#
# COMPACT_ATOMS: atom_id res chain seq x y z
N ILE A 1 6.08 7.98 6.30
CA ILE A 1 6.68 7.83 4.95
C ILE A 1 6.18 6.50 4.38
N ILE A 2 5.63 6.50 3.17
CA ILE A 2 5.18 5.28 2.47
C ILE A 2 6.44 4.48 2.11
N HIS A 3 6.53 3.23 2.53
CA HIS A 3 7.63 2.35 2.20
C HIS A 3 7.34 1.67 0.86
N PHE A 4 8.18 1.89 -0.15
CA PHE A 4 8.07 1.21 -1.44
C PHE A 4 9.01 0.01 -1.46
N PRO A 5 8.47 -1.23 -1.51
CA PRO A 5 9.31 -2.43 -1.51
C PRO A 5 10.17 -2.57 -2.77
N SER A 6 9.86 -1.81 -3.83
CA SER A 6 10.60 -1.82 -5.09
C SER A 6 12.09 -1.51 -4.91
N ILE A 7 12.47 -0.65 -3.96
CA ILE A 7 13.87 -0.30 -3.71
C ILE A 7 14.65 -1.52 -3.17
N GLU A 8 14.11 -2.18 -2.15
CA GLU A 8 14.72 -3.38 -1.55
C GLU A 8 14.75 -4.55 -2.52
N ILE A 9 13.66 -4.77 -3.27
CA ILE A 9 13.59 -5.81 -4.31
C ILE A 9 14.62 -5.53 -5.40
N GLY A 10 14.74 -4.28 -5.88
CA GLY A 10 15.73 -3.90 -6.88
C GLY A 10 17.15 -4.21 -6.38
N LYS A 11 17.49 -3.78 -5.17
CA LYS A 11 18.80 -4.04 -4.56
C LYS A 11 19.11 -5.54 -4.47
N ALA A 12 18.15 -6.36 -4.05
CA ALA A 12 18.31 -7.81 -3.96
C ALA A 12 18.54 -8.47 -5.33
N LEU A 13 18.04 -7.86 -6.41
CA LEU A 13 18.22 -8.31 -7.79
C LEU A 13 19.42 -7.66 -8.51
N GLY A 14 20.21 -6.81 -7.83
CA GLY A 14 21.30 -6.05 -8.44
C GLY A 14 20.83 -4.96 -9.41
N ILE A 15 19.59 -4.47 -9.23
CA ILE A 15 18.95 -3.44 -10.06
C ILE A 15 18.81 -2.15 -9.26
N THR A 16 19.36 -1.06 -9.77
CA THR A 16 19.15 0.28 -9.21
C THR A 16 17.75 0.80 -9.57
N VAL A 17 16.98 1.22 -8.56
CA VAL A 17 15.64 1.78 -8.74
C VAL A 17 15.66 3.27 -8.49
N GLU A 18 15.44 4.05 -9.55
CA GLU A 18 15.33 5.50 -9.49
C GLU A 18 13.87 5.93 -9.36
N SER A 19 13.58 6.88 -8.48
CA SER A 19 12.23 7.42 -8.26
C SER A 19 12.19 8.95 -8.39
N PRO A 20 12.26 9.51 -9.62
CA PRO A 20 12.42 10.95 -9.83
C PRO A 20 11.32 11.83 -9.20
N PHE A 21 10.09 11.31 -9.07
CA PHE A 21 8.99 12.04 -8.43
C PHE A 21 9.12 12.16 -6.90
N LEU A 22 10.04 11.41 -6.29
CA LEU A 22 10.35 11.47 -4.86
C LEU A 22 11.57 12.35 -4.56
N ASP A 23 12.23 12.90 -5.59
CA ASP A 23 13.29 13.89 -5.43
C ASP A 23 12.77 15.09 -4.62
N GLU A 24 13.56 15.55 -3.64
CA GLU A 24 13.16 16.60 -2.72
C GLU A 24 12.83 17.90 -3.46
N THR A 25 13.60 18.25 -4.48
CA THR A 25 13.36 19.45 -5.31
C THR A 25 12.02 19.35 -6.04
N VAL A 26 11.71 18.17 -6.58
CA VAL A 26 10.43 17.89 -7.26
C VAL A 26 9.26 17.94 -6.27
N VAL A 27 9.42 17.36 -5.08
CA VAL A 27 8.40 17.36 -4.03
C VAL A 27 8.12 18.78 -3.54
N GLU A 28 9.16 19.56 -3.24
CA GLU A 28 9.03 20.96 -2.79
C GLU A 28 8.41 21.85 -3.85
N PHE A 29 8.75 21.65 -5.13
CA PHE A 29 8.05 22.31 -6.22
C PHE A 29 6.57 21.90 -6.28
N ALA A 30 6.27 20.62 -6.20
CA ALA A 30 4.91 20.11 -6.26
C ALA A 30 4.02 20.61 -5.10
N LYS A 31 4.60 20.86 -3.92
CA LYS A 31 3.89 21.46 -2.77
C LYS A 31 3.42 22.88 -3.05
N LYS A 32 4.19 23.67 -3.80
CA LYS A 32 3.87 25.06 -4.18
C LYS A 32 2.73 25.17 -5.21
N ILE A 33 2.44 24.10 -5.94
CA ILE A 33 1.38 24.08 -6.97
C ILE A 33 -0.01 24.19 -6.30
N PRO A 34 -0.85 25.17 -6.69
CA PRO A 34 -2.23 25.31 -6.22
C PRO A 34 -3.06 24.04 -6.41
N VAL A 35 -3.90 23.70 -5.42
CA VAL A 35 -4.78 22.50 -5.48
C VAL A 35 -5.69 22.50 -6.72
N LYS A 36 -6.18 23.67 -7.13
CA LYS A 36 -7.00 23.86 -8.34
C LYS A 36 -6.32 23.44 -9.65
N GLN A 37 -4.99 23.29 -9.65
CA GLN A 37 -4.22 22.78 -10.79
C GLN A 37 -3.92 21.28 -10.68
N LYS A 38 -4.05 20.69 -9.48
CA LYS A 38 -3.82 19.25 -9.25
C LYS A 38 -5.05 18.41 -9.62
N VAL A 39 -6.24 19.02 -9.55
CA VAL A 39 -7.53 18.38 -9.85
C VAL A 39 -8.31 19.28 -10.79
N GLY A 40 -8.84 18.73 -11.88
CA GLY A 40 -9.60 19.47 -12.88
C GLY A 40 -10.67 18.62 -13.56
N ILE A 41 -11.49 19.26 -14.38
CA ILE A 41 -12.56 18.62 -15.16
C ILE A 41 -12.19 18.71 -16.65
N LYS A 42 -12.32 17.60 -17.37
CA LYS A 42 -12.21 17.53 -18.82
C LYS A 42 -13.31 16.60 -19.33
N ASP A 43 -14.05 17.04 -20.34
CA ASP A 43 -15.16 16.28 -20.95
C ASP A 43 -16.17 15.77 -19.91
N GLY A 44 -16.53 16.64 -18.96
CA GLY A 44 -17.47 16.31 -17.86
C GLY A 44 -16.90 15.41 -16.77
N LYS A 45 -15.64 14.97 -16.87
CA LYS A 45 -15.02 14.02 -15.94
C LYS A 45 -13.92 14.64 -15.11
N LYS A 46 -13.89 14.28 -13.83
CA LYS A 46 -12.90 14.75 -12.86
C LYS A 46 -11.62 13.92 -12.94
N TYR A 47 -10.49 14.58 -13.09
CA TYR A 47 -9.18 13.96 -13.13
C TYR A 47 -8.26 14.52 -12.03
N GLY A 48 -7.54 13.62 -11.36
CA GLY A 48 -6.36 13.98 -10.58
C GLY A 48 -5.11 14.08 -11.45
N LYS A 49 -4.03 14.62 -10.88
CA LYS A 49 -2.76 14.89 -11.58
C LYS A 49 -2.98 15.79 -12.81
N PHE A 50 -3.93 16.72 -12.74
CA PHE A 50 -4.46 17.46 -13.89
C PHE A 50 -3.37 18.26 -14.63
N ILE A 51 -2.57 19.04 -13.90
CA ILE A 51 -1.42 19.77 -14.46
C ILE A 51 -0.44 18.87 -15.22
N LEU A 52 -0.15 17.67 -14.69
CA LEU A 52 0.74 16.73 -15.39
C LEU A 52 0.10 16.24 -16.69
N ARG A 53 -1.20 15.95 -16.68
CA ARG A 53 -1.91 15.53 -17.91
C ARG A 53 -1.87 16.62 -18.98
N GLN A 54 -2.10 17.88 -18.60
CA GLN A 54 -2.03 19.02 -19.52
C GLN A 54 -0.63 19.19 -20.14
N ILE A 55 0.43 19.08 -19.34
CA ILE A 55 1.83 19.24 -19.83
C ILE A 55 2.20 18.17 -20.87
N TYR A 56 1.63 16.97 -20.76
CA TYR A 56 1.92 15.85 -21.64
C TYR A 56 0.84 15.60 -22.71
N GLU A 57 -0.19 16.45 -22.78
CA GLU A 57 -1.34 16.25 -23.68
C GLU A 57 -0.93 16.16 -25.14
N ASP A 58 0.06 16.95 -25.55
CA ASP A 58 0.59 16.97 -26.91
C ASP A 58 1.88 16.16 -27.07
N LYS A 59 2.32 15.44 -26.01
CA LYS A 59 3.59 14.69 -25.99
C LYS A 59 3.41 13.18 -26.07
N ILE A 60 2.27 12.66 -25.61
CA ILE A 60 1.95 11.22 -25.65
C ILE A 60 0.48 11.02 -26.07
N PRO A 61 0.08 9.82 -26.53
CA PRO A 61 -1.29 9.58 -26.99
C PRO A 61 -2.36 9.98 -25.97
N LYS A 62 -3.41 10.67 -26.43
CA LYS A 62 -4.53 11.15 -25.57
C LYS A 62 -5.17 10.05 -24.72
N ALA A 63 -5.25 8.83 -25.27
CA ALA A 63 -5.76 7.65 -24.55
C ALA A 63 -4.91 7.28 -23.31
N ILE A 64 -3.61 7.60 -23.31
CA ILE A 64 -2.70 7.42 -22.17
C ILE A 64 -2.80 8.64 -21.23
N VAL A 65 -2.77 9.85 -21.79
CA VAL A 65 -2.84 11.12 -21.01
C VAL A 65 -4.09 11.18 -20.15
N TRP A 66 -5.24 10.77 -20.70
CA TRP A 66 -6.55 10.87 -20.04
C TRP A 66 -7.08 9.51 -19.59
N ARG A 67 -6.19 8.51 -19.42
CA ARG A 67 -6.55 7.20 -18.88
C ARG A 67 -7.12 7.31 -17.47
N GLU A 68 -8.13 6.50 -17.20
CA GLU A 68 -8.65 6.27 -15.85
C GLU A 68 -7.60 5.66 -14.91
N LYS A 69 -7.76 5.95 -13.62
CA LYS A 69 -6.96 5.29 -12.59
C LYS A 69 -7.52 3.90 -12.35
N SER A 70 -6.75 2.89 -12.69
CA SER A 70 -6.95 1.53 -12.20
C SER A 70 -6.16 1.33 -10.90
N PRO A 71 -6.72 0.65 -9.88
CA PRO A 71 -5.94 0.09 -8.78
C PRO A 71 -4.76 -0.75 -9.28
N LEU A 72 -3.68 -0.81 -8.50
CA LEU A 72 -2.45 -1.51 -8.90
C LEU A 72 -2.72 -3.01 -9.06
N GLN A 73 -3.48 -3.60 -8.13
CA GLN A 73 -3.81 -5.02 -8.17
C GLN A 73 -4.62 -5.40 -9.43
N ASP A 74 -5.53 -4.52 -9.86
CA ASP A 74 -6.32 -4.74 -11.07
C ASP A 74 -5.42 -4.61 -12.30
N GLY A 75 -4.58 -3.56 -12.34
CA GLY A 75 -3.66 -3.32 -13.46
C GLY A 75 -2.57 -4.38 -13.61
N ALA A 76 -2.18 -5.03 -12.51
CA ALA A 76 -1.21 -6.13 -12.49
C ALA A 76 -1.84 -7.53 -12.62
N GLY A 77 -3.17 -7.62 -12.61
CA GLY A 77 -3.89 -8.90 -12.65
C GLY A 77 -3.77 -9.75 -11.38
N THR A 78 -3.41 -9.15 -10.24
CA THR A 78 -3.19 -9.88 -8.98
C THR A 78 -4.46 -10.09 -8.17
N VAL A 79 -5.61 -9.60 -8.64
CA VAL A 79 -6.92 -9.80 -7.99
C VAL A 79 -7.24 -11.28 -7.77
N GLY A 80 -6.80 -12.14 -8.71
CA GLY A 80 -6.99 -13.59 -8.59
C GLY A 80 -6.29 -14.23 -7.39
N LEU A 81 -5.30 -13.57 -6.75
CA LEU A 81 -4.66 -14.09 -5.54
C LEU A 81 -5.65 -14.13 -4.36
N THR A 82 -6.50 -13.11 -4.23
CA THR A 82 -7.52 -13.09 -3.18
C THR A 82 -8.50 -14.26 -3.34
N GLU A 83 -8.89 -14.58 -4.57
CA GLU A 83 -9.76 -15.72 -4.90
C GLU A 83 -9.04 -17.06 -4.65
N LEU A 84 -7.76 -17.15 -5.03
CA LEU A 84 -6.92 -18.32 -4.76
C LEU A 84 -6.87 -18.61 -3.27
N PHE A 85 -6.49 -17.64 -2.43
CA PHE A 85 -6.44 -17.85 -0.98
C PHE A 85 -7.81 -18.18 -0.39
N SER A 86 -8.87 -17.61 -0.96
CA SER A 86 -10.24 -17.90 -0.55
C SER A 86 -10.65 -19.35 -0.81
N SER A 87 -10.14 -19.96 -1.89
CA SER A 87 -10.45 -21.35 -2.26
C SER A 87 -9.54 -22.38 -1.59
N VAL A 88 -8.24 -22.09 -1.42
CA VAL A 88 -7.28 -23.07 -0.87
C VAL A 88 -7.28 -23.14 0.66
N ILE A 89 -7.65 -22.05 1.35
CA ILE A 89 -7.69 -22.02 2.82
C ILE A 89 -9.11 -22.36 3.26
N ASN A 90 -9.27 -23.45 4.01
CA ASN A 90 -10.57 -23.84 4.56
C ASN A 90 -11.06 -22.84 5.62
N ASP A 91 -12.38 -22.61 5.68
CA ASP A 91 -12.98 -21.68 6.64
C ASP A 91 -12.76 -22.08 8.10
N SER A 92 -12.84 -23.37 8.45
CA SER A 92 -12.63 -23.83 9.83
C SER A 92 -11.20 -23.56 10.28
N ILE A 93 -10.22 -23.93 9.43
CA ILE A 93 -8.79 -23.68 9.64
C ILE A 93 -8.52 -22.18 9.76
N TYR A 94 -9.16 -21.37 8.90
CA TYR A 94 -9.03 -19.92 8.96
C TYR A 94 -9.51 -19.35 10.29
N GLN A 95 -10.69 -19.75 10.78
CA GLN A 95 -11.22 -19.26 12.05
C GLN A 95 -10.37 -19.70 13.25
N GLU A 96 -9.93 -20.96 13.26
CA GLU A 96 -9.07 -21.49 14.32
C GLU A 96 -7.74 -20.74 14.41
N LYS A 97 -7.04 -20.59 13.28
CA LYS A 97 -5.76 -19.87 13.22
C LYS A 97 -5.94 -18.39 13.56
N LYS A 98 -6.98 -17.75 13.02
CA LYS A 98 -7.30 -16.35 13.33
C LYS A 98 -7.49 -16.14 14.83
N LYS A 99 -8.21 -17.03 15.51
CA LYS A 99 -8.41 -16.97 16.96
C LYS A 99 -7.08 -17.16 17.69
N THR A 100 -6.32 -18.18 17.33
CA THR A 100 -5.01 -18.50 17.94
C THR A 100 -4.05 -17.32 17.84
N ILE A 101 -3.95 -16.71 16.66
CA ILE A 101 -3.08 -15.54 16.41
C ILE A 101 -3.54 -14.32 17.20
N LEU A 102 -4.85 -14.09 17.31
CA LEU A 102 -5.37 -12.99 18.12
C LEU A 102 -5.04 -13.16 19.61
N GLU A 103 -5.13 -14.40 20.13
CA GLU A 103 -4.85 -14.71 21.53
C GLU A 103 -3.35 -14.70 21.86
N SER A 104 -2.49 -15.13 20.93
CA SER A 104 -1.05 -15.27 21.17
C SER A 104 -0.23 -14.04 20.77
N ASP A 105 -0.53 -13.44 19.62
CA ASP A 105 0.27 -12.36 19.03
C ASP A 105 -0.44 -10.99 19.08
N GLU A 106 -1.70 -10.95 19.53
CA GLU A 106 -2.57 -9.75 19.52
C GLU A 106 -2.74 -9.13 18.11
N VAL A 107 -2.68 -9.98 17.08
CA VAL A 107 -2.84 -9.57 15.67
C VAL A 107 -4.21 -9.94 15.13
N GLN A 108 -4.95 -8.95 14.64
CA GLN A 108 -6.24 -9.16 13.98
C GLN A 108 -6.07 -9.50 12.49
N ILE A 109 -6.20 -10.79 12.18
CA ILE A 109 -6.27 -11.30 10.80
C ILE A 109 -7.64 -10.97 10.17
N ARG A 110 -7.64 -10.36 8.98
CA ARG A 110 -8.84 -9.80 8.33
C ARG A 110 -9.38 -10.64 7.18
N SER A 111 -8.49 -11.35 6.50
CA SER A 111 -8.80 -12.22 5.36
C SER A 111 -7.89 -13.45 5.34
N LYS A 112 -8.28 -14.48 4.58
CA LYS A 112 -7.46 -15.67 4.28
C LYS A 112 -6.12 -15.29 3.64
N GLU A 113 -6.12 -14.29 2.76
CA GLU A 113 -4.89 -13.73 2.18
C GLU A 113 -3.98 -13.11 3.26
N SER A 114 -4.54 -12.30 4.18
CA SER A 114 -3.75 -11.74 5.28
C SER A 114 -3.23 -12.82 6.25
N LEU A 115 -3.97 -13.92 6.44
CA LEU A 115 -3.49 -15.07 7.21
C LEU A 115 -2.23 -15.65 6.55
N HIS A 116 -2.31 -15.90 5.24
CA HIS A 116 -1.18 -16.48 4.50
C HIS A 116 0.08 -15.61 4.63
N TYR A 117 -0.06 -14.30 4.42
CA TYR A 117 1.08 -13.38 4.55
C TYR A 117 1.63 -13.32 5.97
N TYR A 118 0.75 -13.36 6.98
CA TYR A 118 1.17 -13.35 8.37
C TYR A 118 1.92 -14.62 8.77
N GLU A 119 1.48 -15.79 8.31
CA GLU A 119 2.19 -17.05 8.55
C GLU A 119 3.56 -17.09 7.89
N ILE A 120 3.73 -16.48 6.71
CA ILE A 120 5.05 -16.30 6.10
C ILE A 120 5.89 -15.37 6.97
N TYR A 121 5.34 -14.22 7.37
CA TYR A 121 6.03 -13.27 8.23
C TYR A 121 6.56 -13.92 9.51
N ARG A 122 5.73 -14.69 10.23
CA ARG A 122 6.10 -15.35 11.49
C ARG A 122 7.18 -16.42 11.35
N LYS A 123 7.47 -16.92 10.15
CA LYS A 123 8.62 -17.82 9.91
C LYS A 123 9.96 -17.11 10.01
N TYR A 124 9.98 -15.80 9.79
CA TYR A 124 11.22 -15.02 9.68
C TYR A 124 11.35 -13.93 10.75
N PHE A 125 10.24 -13.49 11.34
CA PHE A 125 10.20 -12.36 12.27
C PHE A 125 9.32 -12.67 13.48
N ASP A 126 9.68 -12.08 14.64
CA ASP A 126 8.88 -12.10 15.86
C ASP A 126 7.53 -11.38 15.70
N GLU A 127 6.60 -11.60 16.62
CA GLU A 127 5.32 -10.91 16.61
C GLU A 127 5.51 -9.37 16.65
N PRO A 128 4.63 -8.58 16.01
CA PRO A 128 4.92 -7.17 15.79
C PRO A 128 5.02 -6.34 17.08
N SER A 129 4.44 -6.81 18.19
CA SER A 129 4.54 -6.19 19.52
C SER A 129 5.95 -6.20 20.11
N LYS A 130 6.83 -7.12 19.66
CA LYS A 130 8.24 -7.23 20.07
C LYS A 130 9.21 -6.40 19.24
N LEU A 131 8.75 -5.85 18.12
CA LEU A 131 9.53 -4.97 17.24
C LEU A 131 9.62 -3.54 17.81
N PRO A 132 10.47 -2.64 17.27
CA PRO A 132 10.83 -1.37 17.91
C PRO A 132 9.64 -0.59 18.46
N SER A 133 9.72 -0.31 19.76
CA SER A 133 8.65 0.21 20.59
C SER A 133 8.50 1.72 20.46
N SER A 134 7.30 2.18 20.14
CA SER A 134 6.83 3.51 20.54
C SER A 134 5.58 3.36 21.39
N ASP A 135 5.22 4.41 22.12
CA ASP A 135 4.02 4.42 22.95
C ASP A 135 2.73 4.32 22.12
N ASN A 136 2.78 4.72 20.84
CA ASN A 136 1.65 4.64 19.94
C ASN A 136 1.68 3.33 19.13
N LYS A 137 0.70 2.46 19.39
CA LYS A 137 0.60 1.13 18.77
C LYS A 137 -0.62 1.04 17.88
N CYS A 138 -0.48 0.30 16.79
CA CYS A 138 -1.61 -0.03 15.93
C CYS A 138 -2.61 -0.91 16.71
N PRO A 139 -3.90 -0.56 16.77
CA PRO A 139 -4.91 -1.32 17.52
C PRO A 139 -5.19 -2.72 16.95
N TYR A 140 -4.68 -3.01 15.74
CA TYR A 140 -4.93 -4.26 15.04
C TYR A 140 -3.74 -5.22 15.00
N CYS A 141 -2.52 -4.73 15.26
CA CYS A 141 -1.33 -5.60 15.18
C CYS A 141 -0.25 -5.26 16.20
N GLN A 142 -0.49 -4.31 17.10
CA GLN A 142 0.44 -3.85 18.13
C GLN A 142 1.76 -3.25 17.65
N PHE A 143 1.97 -3.17 16.34
CA PHE A 143 3.17 -2.55 15.77
C PHE A 143 3.17 -1.03 16.02
N SER A 144 4.36 -0.48 16.25
CA SER A 144 4.60 0.95 16.45
C SER A 144 4.15 1.81 15.24
N VAL A 145 3.35 2.83 15.51
CA VAL A 145 2.82 3.77 14.50
C VAL A 145 3.14 5.21 14.91
N GLY A 146 3.29 6.11 13.93
CA GLY A 146 3.51 7.53 14.23
C GLY A 146 2.28 8.16 14.88
N PHE A 147 2.46 9.17 15.74
CA PHE A 147 1.39 9.80 16.53
C PHE A 147 0.18 10.25 15.67
N ASP A 148 0.43 10.90 14.54
CA ASP A 148 -0.62 11.38 13.62
C ASP A 148 -0.91 10.42 12.45
N SER A 149 -0.47 9.16 12.56
CA SER A 149 -0.61 8.21 11.47
C SER A 149 -1.99 7.58 11.46
N ARG A 150 -2.75 7.79 10.38
CA ARG A 150 -4.02 7.09 10.11
C ARG A 150 -3.85 5.76 9.40
N PHE A 151 -2.61 5.32 9.17
CA PHE A 151 -2.30 4.12 8.40
C PHE A 151 -1.21 3.29 9.07
N CYS A 152 -1.46 2.00 9.28
CA CYS A 152 -0.43 1.10 9.80
C CYS A 152 0.45 0.57 8.67
N LYS A 153 1.75 0.87 8.71
CA LYS A 153 2.72 0.35 7.73
C LYS A 153 3.00 -1.15 7.84
N MET A 154 2.66 -1.79 8.95
CA MET A 154 2.85 -3.23 9.17
C MET A 154 1.68 -4.04 8.62
N CYS A 155 0.46 -3.80 9.11
CA CYS A 155 -0.72 -4.59 8.74
C CYS A 155 -1.64 -3.92 7.70
N GLY A 156 -1.26 -2.75 7.18
CA GLY A 156 -2.02 -2.03 6.14
C GLY A 156 -3.37 -1.45 6.59
N ALA A 157 -3.65 -1.42 7.90
CA ALA A 157 -4.89 -0.88 8.45
C ALA A 157 -5.09 0.61 8.11
N PHE A 158 -6.30 0.96 7.66
CA PHE A 158 -6.76 2.35 7.45
C PHE A 158 -8.28 2.44 7.60
N PRO A 159 -8.81 3.38 8.40
CA PRO A 159 -8.08 4.23 9.35
C PRO A 159 -7.56 3.44 10.56
N ILE A 160 -6.56 4.00 11.24
CA ILE A 160 -6.15 3.66 12.63
C ILE A 160 -6.15 4.92 13.48
#